data_AF-A0A955QSI3-F1
#
_entry.id   AF-A0A955QSI3-F1
#
_cell.length_a   1.000
_cell.length_b   1.000
_cell.length_c   1.000
_cell.angle_alpha   90.00
_cell.angle_beta   90.00
_cell.angle_gamma   90.00
#
_symmetry.space_group_name_H-M   'P 1'
#
loop_
_entity.id
_entity.type
_entity.pdbx_description
1 polymer ?
#
loop_
_entity_poly.entity_id
_entity_poly.type
_entity_poly.pdbx_seq_one_letter_code
_entity_poly.pdbx_strand_id
1 'polypeptide(L)' 'MDDKKETPPTSAPEDPSSAPADENLKTRKEINVVSVPNDRDMIAQEMAELFEEDQVTHQHGSSEPEGD' A
#
# COMPACT_ATOMS: atom_id res chain seq x y z
N MET A 1 0.08 35.84 22.09
CA MET A 1 -0.40 35.69 20.71
C MET A 1 0.05 34.32 20.28
N ASP A 2 -0.64 33.34 20.85
CA ASP A 2 -0.65 31.95 20.47
C ASP A 2 -1.22 31.86 19.06
N ASP A 3 -0.53 31.24 18.11
CA ASP A 3 -1.24 30.55 17.04
C ASP A 3 -0.37 29.44 16.41
N LYS A 4 -0.67 28.24 16.89
CA LYS A 4 -0.81 26.96 16.16
C LYS A 4 0.38 26.45 15.33
N LYS A 5 1.03 25.42 15.89
CA LYS A 5 1.65 24.33 15.13
C LYS A 5 0.62 23.77 14.14
N GLU A 6 0.85 23.97 12.85
CA GLU A 6 0.13 23.26 11.80
C GLU A 6 0.81 21.90 11.61
N THR A 7 0.22 20.88 12.21
CA THR A 7 0.56 19.47 11.92
C THR A 7 0.10 19.14 10.50
N PRO A 8 0.94 18.53 9.64
CA PRO A 8 0.48 18.08 8.33
C PRO A 8 -0.63 17.04 8.53
N PRO A 9 -1.65 17.00 7.65
CA PRO A 9 -2.77 16.08 7.80
C PRO A 9 -2.25 14.64 7.74
N THR A 10 -2.48 13.88 8.81
CA THR A 10 -2.38 12.43 8.80
C THR A 10 -3.25 11.92 7.65
N SER A 11 -2.62 11.43 6.59
CA SER A 11 -3.28 10.70 5.52
C SER A 11 -4.11 9.60 6.18
N ALA A 12 -5.43 9.64 6.00
CA ALA A 12 -6.29 8.55 6.39
C ALA A 12 -5.76 7.26 5.71
N PRO A 13 -5.83 6.09 6.37
CA PRO A 13 -5.43 4.85 5.74
C PRO A 13 -6.29 4.66 4.50
N GLU A 14 -5.65 4.56 3.33
CA GLU A 14 -6.35 4.22 2.10
C GLU A 14 -6.96 2.84 2.27
N ASP A 15 -8.29 2.79 2.19
CA ASP A 15 -9.03 1.54 2.26
C ASP A 15 -8.59 0.68 1.07
N PRO A 16 -8.00 -0.52 1.27
CA PRO A 16 -7.56 -1.37 0.16
C PRO A 16 -8.72 -1.81 -0.74
N SER A 17 -9.96 -1.56 -0.31
CA SER A 17 -11.17 -1.76 -1.11
C SER A 17 -11.36 -0.75 -2.24
N SER A 18 -10.57 0.34 -2.32
CA SER A 18 -10.74 1.40 -3.34
C SER A 18 -9.69 1.34 -4.46
N ALA A 19 -9.22 0.16 -4.84
CA ALA A 19 -8.51 0.02 -6.12
C ALA A 19 -9.50 0.27 -7.28
N PRO A 20 -9.19 1.15 -8.24
CA PRO A 20 -10.03 1.30 -9.43
C PRO A 20 -10.11 -0.07 -10.12
N ALA A 21 -11.34 -0.53 -10.35
CA ALA A 21 -11.60 -1.70 -11.18
C ALA A 21 -11.22 -1.34 -12.62
N ASP A 22 -9.92 -1.41 -12.92
CA ASP A 22 -9.38 -1.06 -14.22
C ASP A 22 -9.97 -2.02 -15.26
N GLU A 23 -10.81 -1.46 -16.13
CA GLU A 23 -11.48 -2.06 -17.28
C GLU A 23 -10.47 -2.45 -18.36
N ASN A 24 -9.54 -3.32 -17.99
CA ASN A 24 -8.69 -4.02 -18.92
C ASN A 24 -8.54 -5.46 -18.43
N LEU A 25 -9.61 -6.22 -18.65
CA LEU A 25 -9.63 -7.69 -18.61
C LEU A 25 -8.77 -8.22 -19.77
N LYS A 26 -7.47 -7.89 -19.83
CA LYS A 26 -6.44 -8.66 -20.53
C LYS A 26 -6.49 -10.05 -19.91
N THR A 27 -7.35 -10.91 -20.44
CA THR A 27 -7.61 -12.30 -20.06
C THR A 27 -6.80 -12.66 -18.83
N ARG A 28 -7.24 -12.18 -17.64
CA ARG A 28 -6.42 -12.31 -16.44
C ARG A 28 -6.28 -13.81 -16.29
N LYS A 29 -5.06 -14.32 -16.48
CA LYS A 29 -4.77 -15.73 -16.25
C LYS A 29 -4.93 -15.90 -14.76
N GLU A 30 -6.14 -16.22 -14.34
CA GLU A 30 -6.48 -16.45 -12.95
C GLU A 30 -5.55 -17.55 -12.47
N ILE A 31 -4.68 -17.18 -11.54
CA ILE A 31 -3.76 -18.12 -10.94
C ILE A 31 -4.65 -19.05 -10.12
N ASN A 32 -4.56 -20.36 -10.35
CA ASN A 32 -5.27 -21.33 -9.54
C ASN A 32 -4.70 -21.25 -8.11
N VAL A 33 -5.36 -20.49 -7.25
CA VAL A 33 -4.95 -20.31 -5.85
C VAL A 33 -5.31 -21.59 -5.10
N VAL A 34 -4.31 -22.44 -4.88
CA VAL A 34 -4.41 -23.54 -3.92
C VAL A 34 -4.06 -22.96 -2.56
N SER A 35 -5.02 -22.93 -1.64
CA SER A 35 -4.75 -22.51 -0.27
C SER A 35 -4.03 -23.63 0.48
N VAL A 36 -2.79 -23.41 0.87
CA VAL A 36 -2.09 -24.32 1.79
C VAL A 36 -2.46 -23.91 3.23
N PRO A 37 -2.68 -24.86 4.14
CA PRO A 37 -2.87 -24.55 5.55
C PRO A 37 -1.72 -23.68 6.07
N ASN A 38 -2.05 -22.59 6.77
CA ASN A 38 -1.11 -21.61 7.35
C ASN A 38 -0.33 -20.72 6.34
N ASP A 39 -0.63 -20.76 5.04
CA ASP A 39 0.04 -19.87 4.04
C ASP A 39 -0.04 -18.40 4.44
N ARG A 40 -1.19 -17.97 4.94
CA ARG A 40 -1.41 -16.57 5.34
C ARG A 40 -0.48 -16.15 6.46
N ASP A 41 -0.28 -16.99 7.45
CA ASP A 41 0.56 -16.68 8.61
C ASP A 41 2.04 -16.73 8.22
N MET A 42 2.42 -17.69 7.37
CA MET A 42 3.78 -17.79 6.83
C MET A 42 4.16 -16.58 5.98
N ILE A 43 3.28 -16.16 5.06
CA ILE A 43 3.47 -14.96 4.24
C ILE A 43 3.46 -13.70 5.11
N ALA A 44 2.56 -13.62 6.09
CA ALA A 44 2.49 -12.47 6.98
C ALA A 44 3.78 -12.31 7.80
N GLN A 45 4.35 -13.41 8.27
CA GLN A 45 5.62 -13.40 8.98
C GLN A 45 6.76 -12.89 8.06
N GLU A 46 6.84 -13.40 6.83
CA GLU A 46 7.85 -12.95 5.88
C GLU A 46 7.70 -11.45 5.53
N MET A 47 6.47 -10.96 5.38
CA MET A 47 6.18 -9.54 5.15
C MET A 47 6.56 -8.68 6.37
N ALA A 48 6.38 -9.18 7.59
CA ALA A 48 6.81 -8.48 8.79
C ALA A 48 8.34 -8.37 8.91
N GLU A 49 9.07 -9.38 8.45
CA GLU A 49 10.55 -9.39 8.44
C GLU A 49 11.12 -8.48 7.34
N LEU A 50 10.46 -8.39 6.19
CA LEU A 50 10.90 -7.54 5.07
C LEU A 50 10.64 -6.04 5.28
N PHE A 51 9.61 -5.69 6.06
CA PHE A 51 9.13 -4.32 6.22
C PHE A 51 9.08 -3.93 7.70
N GLU A 52 10.21 -4.01 8.40
CA GLU A 52 10.36 -3.40 9.73
C GLU A 52 9.98 -1.91 9.64
N GLU A 53 8.81 -1.55 10.18
CA GLU A 53 8.17 -0.23 10.03
C GLU A 53 9.12 0.94 10.33
N ASP A 54 10.04 0.75 11.28
CA ASP A 54 11.01 1.75 11.73
C ASP A 54 12.19 1.97 10.75
N GLN A 55 12.47 1.01 9.86
CA GLN A 55 13.58 1.07 8.92
C GLN A 55 13.19 1.55 7.51
N VAL A 56 11.90 1.76 7.25
CA VAL A 56 11.41 2.16 5.93
C VAL A 56 11.78 3.63 5.65
N THR A 57 12.81 3.84 4.85
CA THR A 57 13.12 5.17 4.32
C THR A 57 12.30 5.41 3.05
N HIS A 58 11.23 6.21 3.14
CA HIS A 58 10.46 6.59 1.97
C HIS A 58 11.28 7.52 1.06
N GLN A 59 11.84 6.97 -0.01
CA GLN A 59 12.27 7.78 -1.13
C GLN A 59 11.04 8.12 -1.97
N HIS A 60 10.45 9.29 -1.71
CA HIS A 60 9.43 9.83 -2.60
C HIS A 60 10.10 10.14 -3.95
N GLY A 61 9.81 9.33 -4.96
CA GLY A 61 10.08 9.69 -6.34
C GLY A 61 9.35 11.00 -6.65
N SER A 62 9.96 11.85 -7.47
CA SER A 62 9.35 13.11 -7.90
C SER A 62 7.94 12.83 -8.42
N SER A 63 6.93 13.21 -7.64
CA SER A 63 5.54 13.27 -8.10
C SER A 63 5.48 14.39 -9.12
N GLU A 64 5.81 14.08 -10.37
CA GLU A 64 5.55 15.00 -11.47
C GLU A 64 4.05 15.30 -11.45
N PRO A 65 3.65 16.57 -11.46
CA PRO A 65 2.24 16.93 -11.46
C PRO A 65 1.60 16.38 -12.73
N GLU A 66 0.50 15.61 -12.60
CA GLU A 66 -0.40 15.37 -13.73
C GLU A 66 -0.77 16.75 -14.30
N GLY A 67 -0.42 16.99 -15.56
CA GLY A 67 -0.31 18.32 -16.15
C GLY A 67 -1.59 19.17 -16.14
N ASP A 68 -1.37 20.49 -16.31
CA ASP A 68 -2.36 21.59 -16.39
C ASP A 68 -3.51 21.35 -17.39
#